data_AF-A0A5N5SZ87-F1
#
_entry.id   AF-A0A5N5SZ87-F1
#
_cell.length_a   1.000
_cell.length_b   1.000
_cell.length_c   1.000
_cell.angle_alpha   90.00
_cell.angle_beta   90.00
_cell.angle_gamma   90.00
#
_symmetry.space_group_name_H-M   'P 1'
#
loop_
_entity.id
_entity.type
_entity.pdbx_description
1 polymer ?
#
loop_
_entity_poly.entity_id
_entity_poly.type
_entity_poly.pdbx_seq_one_letter_code
_entity_poly.pdbx_strand_id
1 'polypeptide(L)'
;MDAENDPEGLETLPGDPQPNCSDEARCAYVILLMAIYYMTEALPLAVTALMPVFAFPLLGIISTDAICRVYMRGTAMMFFGGLAVAIAVEHCNLHKRIALFVILRVGKELIISIIKIMLIYKYCLINFNVLRTRVIIHFI
;
A
#
# COMPACT_ATOMS: atom_id res chain seq x y z
N MET A 1 3.66 28.83 11.33
CA MET A 1 4.55 28.14 12.28
C MET A 1 4.58 26.66 11.87
N ASP A 2 5.15 26.24 10.75
CA ASP A 2 6.51 26.49 10.24
C ASP A 2 7.54 26.39 11.37
N ALA A 3 8.56 25.56 11.33
CA ALA A 3 9.06 24.61 10.34
C ALA A 3 10.15 23.78 11.03
N GLU A 4 10.61 22.73 10.36
CA GLU A 4 12.00 22.26 10.41
C GLU A 4 12.51 21.62 11.70
N ASN A 5 12.69 20.29 11.67
CA ASN A 5 14.00 19.63 11.66
C ASN A 5 13.92 18.27 12.37
N ASP A 6 13.82 17.19 11.58
CA ASP A 6 14.17 15.85 12.04
C ASP A 6 15.62 15.84 12.55
N PRO A 7 15.95 14.94 13.48
CA PRO A 7 16.80 13.86 13.01
C PRO A 7 16.34 12.49 13.50
N GLU A 8 16.81 11.48 12.78
CA GLU A 8 16.92 10.10 13.26
C GLU A 8 17.30 9.99 14.74
N GLY A 9 16.73 8.99 15.40
CA GLY A 9 17.11 8.56 16.74
C GLY A 9 15.99 7.69 17.30
N LEU A 10 15.97 6.37 17.12
CA LEU A 10 16.74 5.47 17.97
C LEU A 10 16.73 6.05 19.39
N GLU A 11 15.69 5.77 20.16
CA GLU A 11 15.69 6.02 21.59
C GLU A 11 16.77 5.12 22.22
N THR A 12 18.03 5.55 22.11
CA THR A 12 19.11 5.16 23.01
C THR A 12 18.85 5.88 24.32
N LEU A 13 18.19 5.17 25.24
CA LEU A 13 18.11 5.58 26.64
C LEU A 13 19.54 5.80 27.18
N PRO A 14 19.80 6.88 27.96
CA PRO A 14 21.11 7.16 28.51
C PRO A 14 21.42 6.15 29.61
N GLY A 15 22.02 5.04 29.21
CA GLY A 15 22.25 3.84 30.02
C GLY A 15 22.36 2.56 29.17
N ASP A 16 22.62 2.69 27.87
CA ASP A 16 22.71 1.61 26.91
C ASP A 16 23.91 0.69 27.21
N PRO A 17 23.67 -0.57 27.62
CA PRO A 17 24.70 -1.59 27.57
C PRO A 17 24.95 -1.88 26.08
N GLN A 18 26.20 -1.72 25.63
CA GLN A 18 26.84 -2.22 24.40
C GLN A 18 25.91 -2.77 23.29
N PRO A 19 26.04 -2.30 22.02
CA PRO A 19 25.24 -2.83 20.90
C PRO A 19 25.45 -4.35 20.82
N ASN A 20 24.40 -5.09 21.12
CA ASN A 20 24.41 -6.52 20.93
C ASN A 20 24.25 -6.77 19.43
N CYS A 21 25.29 -7.26 18.76
CA CYS A 21 25.21 -7.63 17.34
C CYS A 21 24.02 -8.56 17.01
N SER A 22 23.38 -9.19 18.01
CA SER A 22 22.24 -10.07 17.83
C SER A 22 20.96 -9.36 17.40
N ASP A 23 20.61 -8.18 17.92
CA ASP A 23 19.26 -7.63 17.73
C ASP A 23 19.13 -6.88 16.40
N GLU A 24 20.18 -6.14 16.02
CA GLU A 24 20.29 -5.50 14.70
C GLU A 24 20.30 -6.55 13.56
N ALA A 25 21.05 -7.64 13.74
CA ALA A 25 21.10 -8.73 12.77
C ALA A 25 19.75 -9.45 12.62
N ARG A 26 18.99 -9.58 13.71
CA ARG A 26 17.63 -10.14 13.71
C ARG A 26 16.64 -9.26 12.97
N CYS A 27 16.69 -7.93 13.17
CA CYS A 27 15.90 -6.97 12.39
C CYS A 27 16.23 -7.04 10.90
N ALA A 28 17.51 -7.03 10.55
CA ALA A 28 17.96 -7.13 9.15
C ALA A 28 17.50 -8.43 8.49
N TYR A 29 17.51 -9.55 9.22
CA TYR A 29 17.00 -10.83 8.74
C TYR A 29 15.50 -10.78 8.40
N VAL A 30 14.68 -10.14 9.26
CA VAL A 30 13.24 -9.97 8.99
C VAL A 30 12.99 -9.09 7.77
N ILE A 31 13.75 -8.01 7.60
CA ILE A 31 13.65 -7.12 6.43
C ILE A 31 14.03 -7.86 5.14
N LEU A 32 15.09 -8.67 5.16
CA LEU A 32 15.50 -9.49 4.03
C LEU A 32 14.41 -10.51 3.66
N LEU A 33 13.83 -11.17 4.67
CA LEU A 33 12.70 -12.07 4.45
C LEU A 33 11.51 -11.34 3.84
N MET A 34 11.13 -10.16 4.35
CA MET A 34 10.08 -9.34 3.73
C MET A 34 10.37 -9.06 2.26
N ALA A 35 11.60 -8.62 1.95
CA ALA A 35 11.99 -8.28 0.59
C ALA A 35 11.87 -9.48 -0.37
N ILE A 36 12.31 -10.68 0.07
CA ILE A 36 12.20 -11.90 -0.72
C ILE A 36 10.73 -12.26 -0.96
N TYR A 37 9.88 -12.16 0.06
CA TYR A 37 8.44 -12.45 -0.08
C TYR A 37 7.71 -11.43 -0.96
N TYR A 38 8.11 -10.15 -0.93
CA TYR A 38 7.59 -9.14 -1.86
C TYR A 38 8.00 -9.44 -3.30
N MET A 39 9.25 -9.84 -3.54
CA MET A 39 9.76 -10.13 -4.89
C MET A 39 9.22 -11.43 -5.48
N THR A 40 8.90 -12.41 -4.65
CA THR A 40 8.42 -13.72 -5.11
C THR A 40 6.93 -13.72 -5.47
N GLU A 41 6.18 -12.66 -5.14
CA GLU A 41 4.72 -12.51 -5.35
C GLU A 41 3.89 -13.77 -5.02
N ALA A 42 4.43 -14.68 -4.21
CA ALA A 42 3.85 -16.00 -3.98
C ALA A 42 2.61 -15.95 -3.08
N LEU A 43 2.41 -14.83 -2.38
CA LEU A 43 1.31 -14.58 -1.47
C LEU A 43 0.61 -13.25 -1.82
N PRO A 44 -0.72 -13.16 -1.63
CA PRO A 44 -1.44 -11.91 -1.81
C PRO A 44 -0.85 -10.82 -0.91
N LEU A 45 -0.71 -9.59 -1.42
CA LEU A 45 -0.07 -8.45 -0.73
C LEU A 45 -0.53 -8.26 0.73
N ALA A 46 -1.80 -8.55 1.02
CA ALA A 46 -2.36 -8.47 2.36
C ALA A 46 -1.68 -9.42 3.37
N VAL A 47 -1.32 -10.64 2.93
CA VAL A 47 -0.65 -11.65 3.77
C VAL A 47 0.82 -11.28 3.95
N THR A 48 1.48 -10.80 2.89
CA THR A 48 2.87 -10.34 2.98
C THR A 48 3.00 -9.15 3.94
N ALA A 49 2.01 -8.24 3.96
CA ALA A 49 1.97 -7.13 4.90
C ALA A 49 1.76 -7.59 6.37
N LEU A 50 1.11 -8.74 6.61
CA LEU A 50 0.91 -9.34 7.94
C LEU A 50 2.17 -10.07 8.46
N MET A 51 3.02 -10.55 7.56
CA MET A 51 4.20 -11.35 7.88
C MET A 51 5.14 -10.72 8.94
N PRO A 52 5.44 -9.39 8.95
CA PRO A 52 6.34 -8.82 9.94
C PRO A 52 5.71 -8.88 11.35
N VAL A 53 4.38 -8.82 11.44
CA VAL A 53 3.67 -8.96 12.72
C VAL A 53 3.92 -10.31 13.39
N PHE A 54 4.19 -11.36 12.62
CA PHE A 54 4.54 -12.68 13.15
C PHE A 54 6.05 -12.87 13.32
N ALA A 55 6.85 -12.34 12.39
CA ALA A 55 8.30 -12.49 12.42
C ALA A 55 8.95 -11.72 13.58
N PHE A 56 8.54 -10.47 13.82
CA PHE A 56 9.11 -9.66 14.91
C PHE A 56 8.91 -10.24 16.33
N PRO A 57 7.72 -10.75 16.74
CA PRO A 57 7.56 -11.36 18.06
C PRO A 57 8.21 -12.74 18.17
N LEU A 58 8.32 -13.50 17.08
CA LEU A 58 9.08 -14.77 17.06
C LEU A 58 10.57 -14.56 17.35
N LEU A 59 11.13 -13.41 16.93
CA LEU A 59 12.52 -13.04 17.20
C LEU A 59 12.71 -12.26 18.52
N GLY A 60 11.63 -11.93 19.24
CA GLY A 60 11.66 -11.33 20.58
C GLY A 60 12.12 -9.85 20.62
N ILE A 61 12.11 -9.15 19.49
CA ILE A 61 12.67 -7.80 19.34
C ILE A 61 11.75 -6.73 19.96
N ILE A 62 10.43 -6.89 19.80
CA ILE A 62 9.43 -5.89 20.23
C ILE A 62 8.15 -6.59 20.70
N SER A 63 7.40 -5.98 21.62
CA SER A 63 6.21 -6.58 22.21
C SER A 63 5.05 -6.73 21.20
N THR A 64 4.35 -7.86 21.26
CA THR A 64 3.25 -8.18 20.33
C THR A 64 2.12 -7.15 20.37
N ASP A 65 1.83 -6.57 21.54
CA ASP A 65 0.80 -5.53 21.69
C ASP A 65 1.13 -4.26 20.89
N ALA A 66 2.39 -3.82 20.90
CA ALA A 66 2.82 -2.64 20.18
C ALA A 66 2.70 -2.82 18.67
N ILE A 67 3.10 -3.98 18.14
CA ILE A 67 3.00 -4.26 16.70
C ILE A 67 1.54 -4.40 16.27
N CYS A 68 0.73 -5.10 17.05
CA CYS A 68 -0.70 -5.24 16.76
C CYS A 68 -1.40 -3.88 16.70
N ARG A 69 -1.04 -2.91 17.56
CA ARG A 69 -1.61 -1.54 17.48
C ARG A 69 -1.22 -0.80 16.20
N VAL A 70 0.03 -0.94 15.75
CA VAL A 70 0.49 -0.31 14.51
C VAL A 70 -0.12 -0.98 13.28
N TYR A 71 -0.31 -2.30 13.32
CA TYR A 71 -0.87 -3.07 12.23
C TYR A 71 -2.40 -2.95 12.11
N MET A 72 -3.11 -2.96 13.24
CA MET A 72 -4.56 -2.70 13.33
C MET A 72 -4.91 -1.21 13.18
N ARG A 73 -4.06 -0.43 12.52
CA ARG A 73 -4.37 0.95 12.16
C ARG A 73 -5.52 0.96 11.16
N GLY A 74 -6.34 2.03 11.19
CA GLY A 74 -7.60 2.13 10.43
C GLY A 74 -7.53 1.72 8.96
N THR A 75 -6.36 1.80 8.32
CA THR A 75 -6.11 1.33 6.96
C THR A 75 -6.38 -0.17 6.74
N ALA A 76 -5.95 -1.05 7.65
CA ALA A 76 -6.20 -2.49 7.52
C ALA A 76 -7.71 -2.80 7.68
N MET A 77 -8.34 -2.15 8.67
CA MET A 77 -9.81 -2.19 8.87
C MET A 77 -10.58 -1.70 7.64
N MET A 78 -10.13 -0.64 6.96
CA MET A 78 -10.74 -0.15 5.72
C MET A 78 -10.60 -1.16 4.58
N PHE A 79 -9.47 -1.85 4.48
CA PHE A 79 -9.27 -2.89 3.48
C PHE A 79 -10.20 -4.09 3.73
N PHE A 80 -10.26 -4.59 4.97
CA PHE A 80 -11.18 -5.66 5.34
C PHE A 80 -12.65 -5.25 5.19
N GLY A 81 -13.00 -4.00 5.53
CA GLY A 81 -14.33 -3.43 5.30
C GLY A 81 -14.67 -3.37 3.81
N GLY A 82 -13.73 -2.95 2.96
CA GLY A 82 -13.88 -2.97 1.51
C GLY A 82 -14.07 -4.38 0.94
N LEU A 83 -13.28 -5.35 1.41
CA LEU A 83 -13.41 -6.75 1.04
C LEU A 83 -14.77 -7.33 1.47
N ALA A 84 -15.19 -7.07 2.70
CA ALA A 84 -16.46 -7.52 3.24
C ALA A 84 -17.65 -6.93 2.46
N VAL A 85 -17.59 -5.64 2.10
CA VAL A 85 -18.59 -5.00 1.24
C VAL A 85 -18.58 -5.61 -0.16
N ALA A 86 -17.42 -5.87 -0.75
CA ALA A 86 -17.31 -6.51 -2.06
C ALA A 86 -17.96 -7.91 -2.07
N ILE A 87 -17.67 -8.74 -1.05
CA ILE A 87 -18.27 -10.07 -0.88
C ILE A 87 -19.78 -9.97 -0.64
N ALA A 88 -20.23 -9.00 0.17
CA ALA A 88 -21.66 -8.78 0.41
C ALA A 88 -22.39 -8.41 -0.89
N VAL A 89 -21.80 -7.54 -1.72
CA VAL A 89 -22.33 -7.13 -3.03
C VAL A 89 -22.37 -8.31 -4.01
N GLU A 90 -21.37 -9.19 -3.97
CA GLU A 90 -21.33 -10.43 -4.76
C GLU A 90 -22.47 -11.39 -4.36
N HIS A 91 -22.64 -11.64 -3.06
CA HIS A 91 -23.71 -12.50 -2.54
C HIS A 91 -25.11 -11.95 -2.84
N CYS A 92 -25.28 -10.62 -2.84
CA CYS A 92 -26.54 -9.96 -3.22
C CYS A 92 -26.85 -10.09 -4.73
N ASN A 93 -25.97 -10.73 -5.53
CA ASN A 93 -26.05 -10.81 -6.99
C ASN A 93 -26.25 -9.44 -7.65
N LEU A 94 -25.81 -8.37 -6.97
CA LEU A 94 -26.01 -6.99 -7.42
C LEU A 94 -25.29 -6.76 -8.75
N HIS A 95 -24.18 -7.48 -8.97
CA HIS A 95 -23.42 -7.50 -10.21
C HIS A 95 -24.28 -7.82 -11.44
N LYS A 96 -25.21 -8.79 -11.35
CA LYS A 96 -26.13 -9.13 -12.44
C LYS A 96 -27.15 -8.02 -12.71
N ARG A 97 -27.70 -7.42 -11.65
CA ARG A 97 -28.69 -6.32 -11.76
C ARG A 97 -28.06 -5.06 -12.35
N ILE A 98 -26.85 -4.71 -11.92
CA ILE A 98 -26.09 -3.57 -12.43
C ILE A 98 -25.61 -3.84 -13.86
N ALA A 99 -25.09 -5.04 -14.16
CA ALA A 99 -24.65 -5.39 -15.50
C ALA A 99 -25.79 -5.26 -16.53
N LEU A 100 -26.99 -5.77 -16.21
CA LEU A 100 -28.14 -5.66 -17.10
C LEU A 100 -28.58 -4.19 -17.29
N PHE A 101 -28.61 -3.41 -16.20
CA PHE A 101 -28.95 -1.99 -16.24
C PHE A 101 -27.97 -1.19 -17.09
N VAL A 102 -26.67 -1.44 -16.93
CA VAL A 102 -25.60 -0.79 -17.71
C VAL A 102 -25.68 -1.21 -19.18
N ILE A 103 -25.88 -2.48 -19.50
CA ILE A 103 -26.00 -2.93 -20.90
C ILE A 103 -27.20 -2.27 -21.60
N LEU A 104 -28.35 -2.18 -20.92
CA LEU A 104 -29.53 -1.50 -21.48
C LEU A 104 -29.36 0.01 -21.61
N ARG A 105 -28.61 0.64 -20.69
CA ARG A 105 -28.38 2.10 -20.69
C ARG A 105 -27.25 2.52 -21.63
N VAL A 106 -26.20 1.71 -21.74
CA VAL A 106 -24.92 2.02 -22.39
C VAL A 106 -24.78 1.33 -23.76
N GLY A 107 -25.69 0.44 -24.15
CA GLY A 107 -25.61 -0.35 -25.39
C GLY A 107 -25.35 0.41 -26.71
N LYS A 108 -25.42 1.75 -26.71
CA LYS A 108 -25.07 2.63 -27.84
C LYS A 108 -23.85 3.55 -27.60
N GLU A 109 -23.39 3.71 -26.35
CA GLU A 109 -22.37 4.70 -25.95
C GLU A 109 -21.05 4.07 -25.42
N LEU A 110 -20.93 2.73 -25.35
CA LEU A 110 -19.71 2.05 -24.88
C LEU A 110 -18.47 2.43 -25.70
N ILE A 111 -18.61 2.47 -27.03
CA ILE A 111 -17.51 2.86 -27.95
C ILE A 111 -17.13 4.33 -27.71
N ILE A 112 -18.11 5.21 -27.54
CA ILE A 112 -17.90 6.64 -27.27
C ILE A 112 -17.24 6.86 -25.90
N SER A 113 -17.59 6.05 -24.90
CA SER A 113 -16.98 6.10 -23.56
C SER A 113 -15.52 5.65 -23.58
N ILE A 114 -15.21 4.56 -24.29
CA ILE A 114 -13.83 4.08 -24.44
C ILE A 114 -12.98 5.11 -25.20
N ILE A 115 -13.51 5.75 -26.25
CA ILE A 115 -12.83 6.81 -27.00
C ILE A 115 -12.51 8.01 -26.10
N LYS A 116 -13.47 8.46 -25.27
CA LYS A 116 -13.28 9.57 -24.32
C LYS A 116 -12.21 9.25 -23.28
N ILE A 117 -12.27 8.06 -22.70
CA ILE A 117 -11.29 7.54 -21.73
C ILE A 117 -9.89 7.50 -22.35
N MET A 118 -9.74 6.96 -23.57
CA MET A 118 -8.46 6.90 -24.27
C MET A 118 -7.91 8.31 -24.62
N LEU A 119 -8.77 9.25 -25.00
CA LEU A 119 -8.40 10.65 -25.24
C LEU A 119 -7.90 11.34 -23.97
N ILE A 120 -8.59 11.14 -22.85
CA ILE A 120 -8.24 11.70 -21.54
C ILE A 120 -6.88 11.17 -21.09
N TYR A 121 -6.64 9.87 -21.17
CA TYR A 121 -5.35 9.29 -20.79
C TYR A 121 -4.21 9.80 -21.66
N LYS A 122 -4.40 9.93 -22.99
CA LYS A 122 -3.38 10.53 -23.88
C LYS A 122 -3.12 12.00 -23.58
N TYR A 123 -4.17 12.79 -23.32
CA TYR A 123 -4.02 14.20 -22.95
C TYR A 123 -3.28 14.38 -21.62
N CYS A 124 -3.64 13.60 -20.60
CA CYS A 124 -3.01 13.63 -19.29
C CYS A 124 -1.53 13.21 -19.38
N LEU A 125 -1.23 12.14 -20.12
CA LEU A 125 0.13 11.66 -20.34
C LEU A 125 0.98 12.69 -21.10
N ILE A 126 0.44 13.34 -22.14
CA ILE A 126 1.12 14.40 -22.90
C ILE A 126 1.39 15.61 -22.01
N ASN A 127 0.38 16.06 -21.25
CA ASN A 127 0.54 17.21 -20.37
C ASN A 127 1.58 16.92 -19.28
N PHE A 128 1.56 15.72 -18.69
CA PHE A 128 2.55 15.28 -17.71
C PHE A 128 3.96 15.17 -18.28
N ASN A 129 4.11 14.68 -19.52
CA ASN A 129 5.40 14.53 -20.18
C ASN A 129 5.97 15.90 -20.61
N VAL A 130 5.12 16.81 -21.09
CA VAL A 130 5.49 18.21 -21.40
C VAL A 130 5.80 19.01 -20.12
N LEU A 131 5.06 18.79 -19.04
CA LEU A 131 5.32 19.41 -17.73
C LEU A 131 6.63 18.90 -17.14
N ARG A 132 6.91 17.60 -17.25
CA ARG A 132 8.19 16.99 -16.84
C ARG A 132 9.36 17.57 -17.62
N THR A 133 9.26 17.71 -18.94
CA THR A 133 10.31 18.33 -19.77
C THR A 133 10.48 19.83 -19.50
N ARG A 134 9.39 20.58 -19.26
CA ARG A 134 9.45 22.01 -18.90
C ARG A 134 10.05 22.27 -17.52
N VAL A 135 9.76 21.41 -16.53
CA VAL A 135 10.34 21.51 -15.18
C VAL A 135 11.83 21.19 -15.21
N ILE A 136 12.26 20.18 -15.98
CA ILE A 136 13.68 19.84 -16.14
C ILE A 136 14.45 20.99 -16.82
N ILE A 137 13.90 21.60 -17.87
CA ILE A 137 14.53 22.74 -18.57
C ILE A 137 14.57 24.02 -17.73
N HIS A 138 13.63 24.22 -16.81
CA HIS A 138 13.64 25.38 -15.90
C HIS A 138 14.59 25.19 -14.71
N PHE A 139 15.05 23.97 -14.46
CA PHE A 139 15.96 23.64 -13.36
C PHE A 139 17.42 23.47 -13.82
N ILE A 140 17.68 23.53 -15.13
CA ILE A 140 19.01 23.48 -15.77
C ILE A 140 19.42 24.88 -16.25
#